data_AF-A0A397B390-F1
#
_entry.id   AF-A0A397B390-F1
#
_cell.length_a   1.000
_cell.length_b   1.000
_cell.length_c   1.000
_cell.angle_alpha   90.00
_cell.angle_beta   90.00
_cell.angle_gamma   90.00
#
_symmetry.space_group_name_H-M   'P 1'
#
loop_
_entity.id
_entity.type
_entity.pdbx_description
1 polymer ?
#
loop_
_entity_poly.entity_id
_entity_poly.type
_entity_poly.pdbx_seq_one_letter_code
_entity_poly.pdbx_strand_id
1 'polypeptide(L)'
;MQHAHPKMLGNSPVIPENIADQLYLWQRERNRIKFDAGELVDGFVTTEDFDVVLKFAQDVGVMLWYDSIHLRLVVTKAGGERVRDFIKNH
;
A
#
# COMPACT_ATOMS: atom_id res chain seq x y z
N MET A 1 -16.55 -29.00 -2.79
CA MET A 1 -17.76 -28.81 -3.63
C MET A 1 -19.03 -29.21 -2.89
N GLN A 2 -19.27 -28.58 -1.74
CA GLN A 2 -20.28 -29.06 -0.78
C GLN A 2 -21.71 -28.64 -1.16
N HIS A 3 -21.85 -27.67 -2.06
CA HIS A 3 -23.13 -27.06 -2.47
C HIS A 3 -23.35 -27.06 -3.99
N ALA A 4 -22.58 -27.86 -4.74
CA ALA A 4 -22.81 -28.01 -6.18
C ALA A 4 -23.91 -29.05 -6.40
N HIS A 5 -24.89 -28.72 -7.25
CA HIS A 5 -25.89 -29.70 -7.67
C HIS A 5 -25.19 -30.89 -8.35
N PRO A 6 -25.62 -32.16 -8.13
CA PRO A 6 -24.93 -33.34 -8.68
C PRO A 6 -24.68 -33.28 -10.20
N LYS A 7 -25.62 -32.70 -10.96
CA LYS A 7 -25.48 -32.48 -12.41
C LYS A 7 -24.29 -31.57 -12.79
N MET A 8 -23.91 -30.63 -11.92
CA MET A 8 -22.78 -29.73 -12.16
C MET A 8 -21.43 -30.37 -11.79
N LEU A 9 -21.40 -31.40 -10.93
CA LEU A 9 -20.16 -32.09 -10.52
C LEU A 9 -19.46 -32.80 -11.68
N GLY A 10 -20.17 -33.11 -12.77
CA GLY A 10 -19.59 -33.68 -13.98
C GLY A 10 -18.92 -32.66 -14.92
N ASN A 11 -19.07 -31.36 -14.66
CA ASN A 11 -18.43 -30.31 -15.45
C ASN A 11 -16.99 -30.06 -14.97
N SER A 12 -16.12 -29.63 -15.87
CA SER A 12 -14.76 -29.18 -15.54
C SER A 12 -14.48 -27.84 -16.24
N PRO A 13 -14.45 -26.71 -15.51
CA PRO A 13 -14.63 -26.57 -14.06
C PRO A 13 -16.10 -26.75 -13.61
N VAL A 14 -16.29 -27.18 -12.36
CA VAL A 14 -17.64 -27.32 -11.77
C VAL A 14 -18.32 -25.96 -11.59
N ILE A 15 -17.54 -24.90 -11.35
CA ILE A 15 -18.03 -23.52 -11.30
C ILE A 15 -17.84 -22.90 -12.69
N PRO A 16 -18.89 -22.33 -13.29
CA PRO A 16 -18.75 -21.57 -14.53
C PRO A 16 -17.74 -20.42 -14.39
N GLU A 17 -16.88 -20.25 -15.38
CA GLU A 17 -15.77 -19.29 -15.33
C GLU A 17 -16.24 -17.85 -15.08
N ASN A 18 -17.32 -17.43 -15.73
CA ASN A 18 -17.89 -16.10 -15.54
C ASN A 18 -18.33 -15.81 -14.08
N ILE A 19 -18.80 -16.82 -13.35
CA ILE A 19 -19.18 -16.67 -11.94
C ILE A 19 -17.93 -16.55 -11.07
N ALA A 20 -16.89 -17.34 -11.35
CA ALA A 20 -15.61 -17.24 -10.65
C ALA A 20 -15.00 -15.85 -10.85
N ASP A 21 -15.03 -15.34 -12.09
CA ASP A 21 -14.54 -14.01 -12.43
C ASP A 21 -15.32 -12.90 -11.72
N GLN A 22 -16.65 -12.97 -11.71
CA GLN A 22 -17.49 -12.00 -11.02
C GLN A 22 -17.18 -11.94 -9.52
N LEU A 23 -17.05 -13.10 -8.85
CA LEU A 23 -16.68 -13.16 -7.44
C LEU A 23 -15.29 -12.56 -7.19
N TYR A 24 -14.33 -12.84 -8.07
CA TYR A 24 -12.99 -12.27 -7.99
C TYR A 24 -13.01 -10.74 -8.13
N LEU A 25 -13.74 -10.23 -9.11
CA LEU A 25 -13.93 -8.80 -9.31
C LEU A 25 -14.60 -8.15 -8.09
N TRP A 26 -15.64 -8.73 -7.52
CA TRP A 26 -16.28 -8.22 -6.31
C TRP A 26 -15.37 -8.26 -5.09
N GLN A 27 -14.53 -9.28 -4.96
CA GLN A 27 -13.54 -9.34 -3.89
C GLN A 27 -12.48 -8.25 -4.05
N ARG A 28 -11.99 -8.02 -5.27
CA ARG A 28 -11.08 -6.92 -5.58
C ARG A 28 -11.73 -5.56 -5.34
N GLU A 29 -12.99 -5.42 -5.70
CA GLU A 29 -13.80 -4.25 -5.45
C GLU A 29 -13.80 -3.96 -3.94
N ARG A 30 -14.14 -4.93 -3.10
CA ARG A 30 -14.10 -4.74 -1.64
C ARG A 30 -12.71 -4.39 -1.10
N ASN A 31 -11.66 -4.85 -1.76
CA ASN A 31 -10.27 -4.65 -1.35
C ASN A 31 -9.55 -3.51 -2.09
N ARG A 32 -10.27 -2.54 -2.68
CA ARG A 32 -9.63 -1.42 -3.41
C ARG A 32 -8.85 -0.45 -2.51
N ILE A 33 -9.26 -0.31 -1.26
CA ILE A 33 -8.69 0.65 -0.31
C ILE A 33 -7.85 -0.11 0.71
N LYS A 34 -6.62 0.37 0.94
CA LYS A 34 -5.76 -0.05 2.04
C LYS A 34 -5.61 1.11 3.01
N PHE A 35 -5.60 0.79 4.31
CA PHE A 35 -5.45 1.77 5.37
C PHE A 35 -4.09 1.54 6.03
N ASP A 36 -3.14 2.40 5.71
CA ASP A 36 -1.81 2.40 6.32
C ASP A 36 -1.68 3.64 7.22
N ALA A 37 -1.43 3.43 8.52
CA ALA A 37 -1.25 4.52 9.45
C ALA A 37 0.14 5.16 9.25
N GLY A 38 0.15 6.46 8.95
CA GLY A 38 1.39 7.18 8.67
C GLY A 38 1.43 8.59 9.26
N GLU A 39 2.61 9.18 9.19
CA GLU A 39 2.90 10.56 9.57
C GLU A 39 3.38 11.32 8.34
N LEU A 40 2.81 12.49 8.11
CA LEU A 40 3.24 13.41 7.05
C LEU A 40 4.49 14.17 7.52
N VAL A 41 5.52 14.15 6.68
CA VAL A 41 6.71 14.99 6.79
C VAL A 41 6.68 15.97 5.62
N ASP A 42 6.60 17.25 5.94
CA ASP A 42 6.60 18.36 5.00
C ASP A 42 7.49 19.52 5.49
N GLY A 43 7.46 20.65 4.78
CA GLY A 43 8.16 21.87 5.20
C GLY A 43 9.65 21.90 4.84
N PHE A 44 10.08 21.06 3.89
CA PHE A 44 11.44 21.11 3.35
C PHE A 44 11.71 22.45 2.64
N VAL A 45 12.89 23.00 2.87
CA VAL A 45 13.32 24.28 2.27
C VAL A 45 13.97 24.03 0.90
N THR A 46 14.72 22.94 0.77
CA THR A 46 15.45 22.58 -0.44
C THR A 46 15.08 21.19 -0.93
N THR A 47 15.28 20.94 -2.22
CA THR A 47 15.08 19.61 -2.82
C THR A 47 16.12 18.63 -2.29
N GLU A 48 17.33 19.10 -2.01
CA GLU A 48 18.43 18.31 -1.47
C GLU A 48 18.09 17.75 -0.08
N ASP A 49 17.55 18.57 0.82
CA ASP A 49 17.12 18.12 2.15
C ASP A 49 16.02 17.06 2.05
N PHE A 50 15.07 17.28 1.12
CA PHE A 50 14.00 16.33 0.85
C PHE A 50 14.55 14.99 0.33
N ASP A 51 15.47 15.01 -0.63
CA ASP A 51 16.04 13.81 -1.24
C ASP A 51 16.85 12.98 -0.22
N VAL A 52 17.56 13.64 0.70
CA VAL A 52 18.31 12.97 1.77
C VAL A 52 17.36 12.24 2.72
N VAL A 53 16.27 12.87 3.14
CA VAL A 53 15.27 12.26 4.04
C VAL A 53 14.45 11.18 3.31
N LEU A 54 14.09 11.40 2.04
CA LEU A 54 13.41 10.40 1.22
C LEU A 54 14.25 9.13 1.10
N LYS A 55 15.54 9.28 0.79
CA LYS A 55 16.47 8.16 0.69
C LYS A 55 16.60 7.41 2.01
N PHE A 56 16.76 8.12 3.12
CA PHE A 56 16.79 7.50 4.45
C PHE A 56 15.52 6.71 4.76
N ALA A 57 14.34 7.28 4.48
CA ALA A 57 13.07 6.61 4.72
C ALA A 57 12.90 5.34 3.86
N GLN A 58 13.40 5.35 2.62
CA GLN A 58 13.42 4.19 1.74
C GLN A 58 14.39 3.11 2.23
N ASP A 59 15.62 3.48 2.59
CA ASP A 59 16.68 2.57 3.05
C ASP A 59 16.28 1.84 4.34
N VAL A 60 15.55 2.51 5.23
CA VAL A 60 15.05 1.93 6.49
C VAL A 60 13.72 1.19 6.30
N GLY A 61 13.09 1.29 5.12
CA GLY A 61 11.84 0.58 4.80
C GLY A 61 10.60 1.15 5.50
N VAL A 62 10.61 2.44 5.84
CA VAL A 62 9.49 3.11 6.54
C VAL A 62 8.68 4.02 5.60
N MET A 63 9.02 4.05 4.32
CA MET A 63 8.40 4.92 3.32
C MET A 63 7.04 4.37 2.86
N LEU A 64 5.94 5.14 3.00
CA LEU A 64 4.61 4.79 2.47
C LEU A 64 4.26 5.49 1.15
N TRP A 65 4.51 6.79 1.05
CA TRP A 65 4.22 7.60 -0.13
C TRP A 65 5.08 8.87 -0.17
N TYR A 66 5.40 9.39 -1.35
CA TYR A 66 6.09 10.67 -1.50
C TYR A 66 5.64 11.45 -2.74
N ASP A 67 5.90 12.76 -2.71
CA ASP A 67 5.67 13.70 -3.79
C ASP A 67 6.84 14.69 -3.87
N SER A 68 7.66 14.51 -4.89
CA SER A 68 8.86 15.32 -5.14
C SER A 68 8.53 16.71 -5.67
N ILE A 69 7.31 16.96 -6.19
CA ILE A 69 6.92 18.29 -6.69
C ILE A 69 6.62 19.22 -5.51
N HIS A 70 5.93 18.69 -4.50
CA HIS A 70 5.54 19.45 -3.31
C HIS A 70 6.48 19.24 -2.12
N LEU A 71 7.54 18.45 -2.29
CA LEU A 71 8.50 18.05 -1.25
C LEU A 71 7.80 17.51 0.00
N ARG A 72 7.01 16.44 -0.17
CA ARG A 72 6.24 15.80 0.90
C ARG A 72 6.46 14.31 0.91
N LEU A 73 6.49 13.72 2.09
CA LEU A 73 6.57 12.27 2.23
C LEU A 73 5.75 11.81 3.43
N VAL A 74 5.17 10.61 3.33
CA VAL A 74 4.41 9.97 4.41
C VAL A 74 5.15 8.72 4.82
N VAL A 75 5.55 8.64 6.08
CA VAL A 75 6.25 7.48 6.64
C VAL A 75 5.31 6.68 7.52
N THR A 76 5.62 5.41 7.73
CA THR A 76 4.87 4.56 8.68
C THR A 76 4.85 5.21 10.06
N LYS A 77 3.71 5.08 10.77
CA LYS A 77 3.58 5.59 12.14
C LYS A 77 4.66 5.06 13.08
N ALA A 78 5.08 3.81 12.90
CA ALA A 78 6.15 3.19 13.69
C ALA A 78 7.55 3.76 13.35
N GLY A 79 7.77 4.19 12.10
CA GLY A 79 9.03 4.76 11.64
C GLY A 79 9.19 6.27 11.84
N GLY A 80 8.11 6.97 12.22
CA GLY A 80 8.07 8.43 12.31
C GLY A 80 9.09 9.03 13.27
N GLU A 81 9.31 8.41 14.43
CA GLU A 81 10.33 8.83 15.40
C GLU A 81 11.74 8.79 14.80
N ARG A 82 12.08 7.67 14.16
CA ARG A 82 13.39 7.47 13.54
C ARG A 82 13.68 8.48 12.42
N VAL A 83 12.65 8.86 11.67
CA VAL A 83 12.78 9.89 10.61
C VAL A 83 12.94 11.28 11.22
N ARG A 84 12.17 11.63 12.27
CA ARG A 84 12.36 12.90 12.98
C ARG A 84 13.75 13.01 13.61
N ASP A 85 14.26 11.94 14.19
CA ASP A 85 15.58 11.93 14.79
C ASP A 85 16.66 12.07 13.74
N PHE A 86 16.49 11.48 12.56
CA PHE A 86 17.39 11.71 11.43
C PHE A 86 17.39 13.19 11.01
N ILE A 87 16.21 13.80 10.84
CA ILE A 87 16.07 15.22 10.46
C ILE A 87 16.70 16.16 11.49
N LYS A 88 16.60 15.89 12.79
CA LYS A 88 17.17 16.74 13.84
C LYS A 88 18.70 16.70 13.90
N ASN A 89 19.28 15.59 13.45
CA ASN A 89 20.72 15.34 13.55
C ASN A 89 21.46 15.59 12.21
N HIS A 90 20.75 16.12 11.22
CA HIS A 90 21.27 16.51 9.91
C HIS A 90 21.05 18.01 9.69
#